data_AF-A0A0M4JRU3-F1
#
_entry.id   AF-A0A0M4JRU3-F1
#
_cell.length_a   1.000
_cell.length_b   1.000
_cell.length_c   1.000
_cell.angle_alpha   90.00
_cell.angle_beta   90.00
_cell.angle_gamma   90.00
#
_symmetry.space_group_name_H-M   'P 1'
#
loop_
_entity.id
_entity.type
_entity.pdbx_description
1 polymer ?
#
loop_
_entity_poly.entity_id
_entity_poly.type
_entity_poly.pdbx_seq_one_letter_code
_entity_poly.pdbx_strand_id
1 'polypeptide(L)'
;MINNLLSLEQSNLLILSIVLLTVAPLSSIYSWYLTLQFKTNKSEVKFANKLWVSIMITLQFLSIASSIMSIVFYFIDLNLSQTLFIVCIVIAFATSAIWFSMVLFFSNQIWFYMDEEKIVTLGESIKLSKIQKIIEDDQKSAVYVNYLEGRRTIKKVKFSKKTALGIYFLENASKTGVTPEKGDQVSYFKEQIAKIRQEALEMTNKSVKTPVEPVENKTEKEAKEKVEKVSKDVEQAVEKTEEIVEKPVKKPTSSVKKPTAKSKASEKKEDK
;
A
#
# COMPACT_ATOMS: atom_id res chain seq x y z
N MET A 1 18.02 -32.10 -31.15
CA MET A 1 17.80 -30.64 -30.98
C MET A 1 16.77 -30.34 -29.89
N ILE A 2 15.61 -31.03 -29.87
CA ILE A 2 14.56 -30.87 -28.84
C ILE A 2 15.07 -31.21 -27.42
N ASN A 3 15.90 -32.25 -27.26
CA ASN A 3 16.48 -32.60 -25.95
C ASN A 3 17.41 -31.53 -25.36
N ASN A 4 18.10 -30.76 -26.20
CA ASN A 4 19.00 -29.69 -25.73
C ASN A 4 18.22 -28.44 -25.31
N LEU A 5 17.03 -28.22 -25.89
CA LEU A 5 16.11 -27.16 -25.49
C LEU A 5 15.46 -27.47 -24.13
N LEU A 6 15.00 -28.71 -23.95
CA LEU A 6 14.44 -29.19 -22.68
C LEU A 6 15.47 -29.18 -21.53
N SER A 7 16.74 -29.54 -21.80
CA SER A 7 17.79 -29.48 -20.78
C SER A 7 18.17 -28.05 -20.40
N LEU A 8 18.14 -27.12 -21.36
CA LEU A 8 18.32 -25.69 -21.11
C LEU A 8 17.16 -25.12 -20.27
N GLU A 9 15.93 -25.52 -20.58
CA GLU A 9 14.73 -25.09 -19.85
C GLU A 9 14.73 -25.59 -18.39
N GLN A 10 15.10 -26.86 -18.17
CA GLN A 10 15.24 -27.41 -16.81
C GLN A 10 16.37 -26.74 -16.01
N SER A 11 17.51 -26.46 -16.65
CA SER A 11 18.62 -25.76 -16.01
C SER A 11 18.23 -24.32 -15.62
N ASN A 12 17.46 -23.63 -16.47
CA ASN A 12 16.95 -22.29 -16.20
C ASN A 12 15.94 -22.29 -15.04
N LEU A 13 15.05 -23.28 -14.97
CA LEU A 13 14.10 -23.41 -13.87
C LEU A 13 14.81 -23.72 -12.54
N LEU A 14 15.88 -24.52 -12.56
CA LEU A 14 16.71 -24.78 -11.39
C LEU A 14 17.36 -23.48 -10.89
N ILE A 15 17.98 -22.71 -11.80
CA ILE A 15 18.59 -21.41 -11.47
C ILE A 15 17.52 -20.49 -10.84
N LEU A 16 16.33 -20.42 -11.43
CA LEU A 16 15.22 -19.62 -10.89
C LEU A 16 14.83 -20.06 -9.47
N SER A 17 14.76 -21.38 -9.22
CA SER A 17 14.45 -21.92 -7.90
C SER A 17 15.53 -21.56 -6.87
N ILE A 18 16.81 -21.60 -7.24
CA ILE A 18 17.92 -21.19 -6.37
C ILE A 18 17.83 -19.69 -6.06
N VAL A 19 17.56 -18.86 -7.08
CA VAL A 19 17.35 -17.42 -6.87
C VAL A 19 16.17 -17.18 -5.93
N LEU A 20 15.04 -17.85 -6.11
CA LEU A 20 13.89 -17.76 -5.20
C LEU A 20 14.22 -18.19 -3.77
N LEU A 21 15.05 -19.22 -3.61
CA LEU A 21 15.53 -19.65 -2.29
C LEU A 21 16.42 -18.60 -1.63
N THR A 22 17.11 -17.74 -2.38
CA THR A 22 17.85 -16.62 -1.78
C THR A 22 16.96 -15.41 -1.47
N VAL A 23 16.02 -15.08 -2.36
CA VAL A 23 15.14 -13.91 -2.21
C VAL A 23 14.12 -14.08 -1.08
N ALA A 24 13.54 -15.28 -0.91
CA ALA A 24 12.52 -15.50 0.11
C ALA A 24 13.06 -15.31 1.56
N PRO A 25 14.22 -15.86 1.96
CA PRO A 25 14.84 -15.57 3.26
C PRO A 25 15.21 -14.11 3.46
N LEU A 26 15.62 -13.37 2.42
CA LEU A 26 15.90 -11.94 2.52
C LEU A 26 14.66 -11.17 3.01
N SER A 27 13.48 -11.49 2.47
CA SER A 27 12.22 -10.90 2.93
C SER A 27 11.94 -11.23 4.41
N SER A 28 12.24 -12.45 4.83
CA SER A 28 12.06 -12.93 6.20
C SER A 28 13.01 -12.22 7.19
N ILE A 29 14.28 -12.07 6.83
CA ILE A 29 15.26 -11.31 7.63
C ILE A 29 14.80 -9.86 7.80
N TYR A 30 14.30 -9.23 6.73
CA TYR A 30 13.79 -7.86 6.80
C TYR A 30 12.56 -7.75 7.69
N SER A 31 11.58 -8.66 7.56
CA SER A 31 10.43 -8.73 8.48
C SER A 31 10.83 -8.93 9.92
N TRP A 32 11.81 -9.80 10.17
CA TRP A 32 12.31 -10.09 11.50
C TRP A 32 12.97 -8.84 12.11
N TYR A 33 13.83 -8.16 11.34
CA TYR A 33 14.45 -6.90 11.74
C TYR A 33 13.41 -5.84 12.12
N LEU A 34 12.38 -5.67 11.28
CA LEU A 34 11.28 -4.74 11.53
C LEU A 34 10.50 -5.10 12.81
N THR A 35 10.23 -6.39 13.02
CA THR A 35 9.49 -6.86 14.19
C THR A 35 10.32 -6.69 15.48
N LEU A 36 11.63 -6.91 15.40
CA LEU A 36 12.55 -6.64 16.50
C LEU A 36 12.58 -5.15 16.85
N GLN A 37 12.71 -4.26 15.86
CA GLN A 37 12.65 -2.81 16.09
C GLN A 37 11.35 -2.44 16.82
N PHE A 38 10.21 -2.98 16.37
CA PHE A 38 8.93 -2.73 17.03
C PHE A 38 8.91 -3.19 18.49
N LYS A 39 9.47 -4.38 18.77
CA LYS A 39 9.51 -4.98 20.11
C LYS A 39 10.47 -4.28 21.07
N THR A 40 11.63 -3.83 20.58
CA THR A 40 12.67 -3.21 21.42
C THR A 40 12.41 -1.75 21.75
N ASN A 41 11.56 -1.08 20.98
CA ASN A 41 11.15 0.29 21.29
C ASN A 41 10.50 0.36 22.68
N LYS A 42 10.71 1.45 23.42
CA LYS A 42 10.13 1.67 24.76
C LYS A 42 8.87 2.54 24.79
N SER A 43 8.42 2.98 23.62
CA SER A 43 7.21 3.79 23.46
C SER A 43 6.00 3.25 24.23
N GLU A 44 5.26 4.14 24.89
CA GLU A 44 4.08 3.82 25.72
C GLU A 44 2.90 3.32 24.88
N VAL A 45 2.75 3.84 23.66
CA VAL A 45 1.63 3.53 22.77
C VAL A 45 2.16 2.68 21.63
N LYS A 46 2.00 1.36 21.75
CA LYS A 46 2.34 0.40 20.69
C LYS A 46 1.15 -0.47 20.37
N PHE A 47 0.85 -0.59 19.08
CA PHE A 47 -0.16 -1.49 18.60
C PHE A 47 0.31 -2.24 17.37
N ALA A 48 0.22 -3.56 17.44
CA ALA A 48 0.42 -4.43 16.29
C ALA A 48 -0.83 -5.29 16.09
N ASN A 49 -1.34 -5.30 14.86
CA ASN A 49 -2.42 -6.20 14.52
C ASN A 49 -1.86 -7.62 14.37
N LYS A 50 -2.09 -8.45 15.39
CA LYS A 50 -1.62 -9.84 15.45
C LYS A 50 -2.02 -10.65 14.21
N LEU A 51 -3.21 -10.40 13.66
CA LEU A 51 -3.70 -11.10 12.47
C LEU A 51 -2.85 -10.76 11.23
N TRP A 52 -2.60 -9.47 10.98
CA TRP A 52 -1.78 -9.06 9.83
C TRP A 52 -0.32 -9.51 9.96
N VAL A 53 0.25 -9.42 11.17
CA VAL A 53 1.61 -9.91 11.44
C VAL A 53 1.68 -11.43 11.23
N SER A 54 0.67 -12.19 11.69
CA SER A 54 0.60 -13.64 11.48
C SER A 54 0.49 -14.02 10.01
N ILE A 55 -0.31 -13.29 9.22
CA ILE A 55 -0.42 -13.50 7.77
C ILE A 55 0.92 -13.26 7.08
N MET A 56 1.63 -12.17 7.43
CA MET A 56 2.97 -11.89 6.87
C MET A 56 3.96 -13.03 7.14
N ILE A 57 4.02 -13.51 8.38
CA ILE A 57 4.94 -14.60 8.77
C ILE A 57 4.55 -15.90 8.05
N THR A 58 3.26 -16.21 7.97
CA THR A 58 2.76 -17.42 7.28
C THR A 58 3.08 -17.39 5.79
N LEU A 59 2.93 -16.24 5.12
CA LEU A 59 3.28 -16.08 3.70
C LEU A 59 4.77 -16.32 3.45
N GLN A 60 5.64 -15.81 4.34
CA GLN A 60 7.08 -16.04 4.24
C GLN A 60 7.44 -17.51 4.44
N PHE A 61 6.87 -18.14 5.46
CA PHE A 61 7.09 -19.56 5.71
C PHE A 61 6.63 -20.40 4.52
N LEU A 62 5.45 -20.12 3.95
CA LEU A 62 4.93 -20.82 2.79
C LEU A 62 5.80 -20.62 1.55
N SER A 63 6.34 -19.42 1.34
CA SER A 63 7.25 -19.13 0.23
C SER A 63 8.56 -19.89 0.37
N ILE A 64 9.19 -19.87 1.55
CA ILE A 64 10.43 -20.61 1.82
C ILE A 64 10.21 -22.12 1.69
N ALA A 65 9.14 -22.65 2.29
CA ALA A 65 8.80 -24.07 2.20
C ALA A 65 8.59 -24.50 0.74
N SER A 66 7.89 -23.69 -0.06
CA SER A 66 7.67 -23.97 -1.48
C SER A 66 8.99 -23.95 -2.28
N SER A 67 9.89 -23.00 -2.01
CA SER A 67 11.22 -22.94 -2.65
C SER A 67 12.14 -24.11 -2.27
N ILE A 68 12.02 -24.66 -1.06
CA ILE A 68 12.76 -25.86 -0.66
C ILE A 68 12.17 -27.08 -1.35
N MET A 69 10.84 -27.20 -1.35
CA MET A 69 10.14 -28.31 -2.00
C MET A 69 10.40 -28.36 -3.50
N SER A 70 10.50 -27.22 -4.19
CA SER A 70 10.86 -27.20 -5.62
C SER A 70 12.24 -27.82 -5.86
N ILE A 71 13.25 -27.49 -5.04
CA ILE A 71 14.58 -28.10 -5.17
C ILE A 71 14.53 -29.61 -4.89
N VAL A 72 13.78 -30.03 -3.87
CA VAL A 72 13.62 -31.45 -3.55
C VAL A 72 12.98 -32.20 -4.73
N PHE A 73 11.91 -31.68 -5.34
CA PHE A 73 11.30 -32.29 -6.51
C PHE A 73 12.21 -32.32 -7.72
N TYR A 74 13.09 -31.34 -7.91
CA TYR A 74 14.08 -31.39 -8.99
C TYR A 74 14.99 -32.62 -8.91
N PHE A 75 15.37 -33.07 -7.70
CA PHE A 75 16.25 -34.23 -7.51
C PHE A 75 15.51 -35.58 -7.45
N ILE A 76 14.17 -35.57 -7.39
CA ILE A 76 13.36 -36.77 -7.30
C ILE A 76 12.89 -37.17 -8.71
N ASP A 77 13.22 -38.39 -9.13
CA ASP A 77 12.80 -38.95 -10.41
C ASP A 77 11.45 -39.68 -10.27
N LEU A 78 10.37 -38.88 -10.19
CA LEU A 78 8.99 -39.36 -10.23
C LEU A 78 8.28 -38.80 -11.46
N ASN A 79 7.35 -39.56 -12.04
CA ASN A 79 6.56 -39.13 -13.21
C ASN A 79 5.82 -37.78 -13.01
N LEU A 80 5.52 -37.40 -11.76
CA LEU A 80 4.85 -36.13 -11.43
C LEU A 80 5.81 -35.02 -10.99
N SER A 81 7.11 -35.31 -10.87
CA SER A 81 8.07 -34.44 -10.20
C SER A 81 8.27 -33.11 -10.93
N GLN A 82 8.34 -33.15 -12.27
CA GLN A 82 8.51 -31.93 -13.08
C GLN A 82 7.31 -30.97 -12.95
N THR A 83 6.09 -31.52 -12.89
CA THR A 83 4.88 -30.71 -12.68
C THR A 83 4.88 -30.09 -11.28
N LEU A 84 5.20 -30.88 -10.24
CA LEU A 84 5.28 -30.38 -8.86
C LEU A 84 6.38 -29.32 -8.69
N PHE A 85 7.52 -29.51 -9.36
CA PHE A 85 8.61 -28.54 -9.39
C PHE A 85 8.14 -27.17 -9.89
N ILE A 86 7.47 -27.13 -11.04
CA ILE A 86 6.95 -25.89 -11.63
C ILE A 86 5.88 -25.27 -10.72
N VAL A 87 4.95 -26.08 -10.20
CA VAL A 87 3.90 -25.59 -9.29
C VAL A 87 4.48 -24.96 -8.02
N CYS A 88 5.49 -25.58 -7.41
CA CYS A 88 6.17 -25.04 -6.24
C CYS A 88 6.88 -23.71 -6.54
N ILE A 89 7.53 -23.58 -7.70
CA ILE A 89 8.12 -22.30 -8.15
C ILE A 89 7.05 -21.21 -8.27
N VAL A 90 5.92 -21.51 -8.91
CA VAL A 90 4.83 -20.54 -9.11
C VAL A 90 4.24 -20.12 -7.77
N ILE A 91 4.02 -21.05 -6.84
CA ILE A 91 3.53 -20.74 -5.49
C ILE A 91 4.54 -19.88 -4.72
N ALA A 92 5.83 -20.22 -4.76
CA ALA A 92 6.88 -19.45 -4.09
C ALA A 92 6.94 -18.01 -4.62
N PHE A 93 6.87 -17.83 -5.94
CA PHE A 93 6.86 -16.52 -6.57
C PHE A 93 5.59 -15.72 -6.22
N ALA A 94 4.41 -16.34 -6.33
CA ALA A 94 3.13 -15.68 -6.03
C ALA A 94 3.05 -15.24 -4.57
N THR A 95 3.44 -16.10 -3.63
CA THR A 95 3.45 -15.78 -2.19
C THR A 95 4.45 -14.66 -1.86
N SER A 96 5.63 -14.67 -2.47
CA SER A 96 6.60 -13.57 -2.35
C SER A 96 6.03 -12.25 -2.90
N ALA A 97 5.44 -12.26 -4.09
CA ALA A 97 4.85 -11.06 -4.70
C ALA A 97 3.68 -10.48 -3.89
N ILE A 98 2.82 -11.35 -3.35
CA ILE A 98 1.74 -10.96 -2.42
C ILE A 98 2.34 -10.33 -1.17
N TRP A 99 3.38 -10.92 -0.60
CA TRP A 99 4.06 -10.37 0.58
C TRP A 99 4.65 -8.98 0.32
N PHE A 100 5.36 -8.77 -0.79
CA PHE A 100 5.91 -7.46 -1.14
C PHE A 100 4.80 -6.41 -1.34
N SER A 101 3.73 -6.78 -2.07
CA SER A 101 2.57 -5.93 -2.27
C SER A 101 1.91 -5.56 -0.93
N MET A 102 1.81 -6.52 -0.02
CA MET A 102 1.25 -6.32 1.31
C MET A 102 2.06 -5.29 2.11
N VAL A 103 3.39 -5.41 2.13
CA VAL A 103 4.27 -4.47 2.83
C VAL A 103 4.16 -3.06 2.24
N LEU A 104 4.08 -2.92 0.92
CA LEU A 104 4.01 -1.60 0.26
C LEU A 104 2.66 -0.91 0.47
N PHE A 105 1.55 -1.62 0.24
CA PHE A 105 0.22 -1.00 0.26
C PHE A 105 -0.47 -1.01 1.62
N PHE A 106 -0.13 -1.98 2.49
CA PHE A 106 -0.78 -2.17 3.79
C PHE A 106 0.16 -1.91 4.98
N SER A 107 1.30 -1.25 4.75
CA SER A 107 2.28 -0.86 5.79
C SER A 107 1.62 -0.22 7.03
N ASN A 108 0.71 0.72 6.80
CA ASN A 108 0.02 1.48 7.85
C ASN A 108 -1.04 0.67 8.62
N GLN A 109 -1.38 -0.54 8.18
CA GLN A 109 -2.38 -1.40 8.82
C GLN A 109 -1.78 -2.51 9.68
N ILE A 110 -0.47 -2.73 9.59
CA ILE A 110 0.22 -3.83 10.28
C ILE A 110 0.52 -3.46 11.73
N TRP A 111 1.24 -2.36 11.94
CA TRP A 111 1.50 -1.81 13.27
C TRP A 111 1.72 -0.30 13.22
N PHE A 112 1.62 0.31 14.39
CA PHE A 112 2.17 1.63 14.65
C PHE A 112 2.67 1.72 16.08
N TYR A 113 3.62 2.61 16.31
CA TYR A 113 3.95 3.06 17.65
C TYR A 113 4.09 4.58 17.67
N MET A 114 3.81 5.17 18.82
CA MET A 114 3.92 6.61 19.04
C MET A 114 4.96 6.87 20.13
N ASP A 115 6.04 7.49 19.72
CA ASP A 115 7.07 8.02 20.61
C ASP A 115 6.76 9.48 20.97
N GLU A 116 7.51 10.06 21.89
CA GLU A 116 7.32 11.47 22.31
C GLU A 116 7.51 12.47 21.17
N GLU A 117 8.31 12.12 20.15
CA GLU A 117 8.62 13.00 19.03
C GLU A 117 7.95 12.62 17.71
N LYS A 118 7.51 11.37 17.56
CA LYS A 118 7.11 10.82 16.25
C LYS A 118 6.14 9.65 16.35
N ILE A 119 5.27 9.55 15.35
CA ILE A 119 4.50 8.35 15.03
C ILE A 119 5.29 7.55 14.00
N VAL A 120 5.42 6.25 14.20
CA VAL A 120 6.09 5.37 13.24
C VAL A 120 5.15 4.24 12.86
N THR A 121 4.95 4.09 11.56
CA THR A 121 4.31 2.93 10.94
C THR A 121 5.38 2.07 10.26
N LEU A 122 4.99 0.93 9.66
CA LEU A 122 5.93 0.07 8.94
C LEU A 122 6.64 0.80 7.78
N GLY A 123 5.95 1.74 7.13
CA GLY A 123 6.42 2.39 5.91
C GLY A 123 6.85 3.84 6.09
N GLU A 124 6.38 4.53 7.13
CA GLU A 124 6.61 5.96 7.30
C GLU A 124 6.87 6.34 8.76
N SER A 125 7.67 7.38 8.96
CA SER A 125 7.89 8.02 10.26
C SER A 125 7.48 9.48 10.19
N ILE A 126 6.52 9.87 11.02
CA ILE A 126 5.88 11.18 11.04
C ILE A 126 6.27 11.88 12.34
N LYS A 127 7.01 12.98 12.27
CA LYS A 127 7.29 13.80 13.46
C LYS A 127 6.01 14.49 13.93
N LEU A 128 5.73 14.49 15.23
CA LEU A 128 4.53 15.10 15.80
C LEU A 128 4.44 16.61 15.47
N SER A 129 5.58 17.31 15.49
CA SER A 129 5.68 18.73 15.11
C SER A 129 5.29 19.04 13.66
N LYS A 130 5.19 18.03 12.79
CA LYS A 130 4.79 18.19 11.38
C LYS A 130 3.32 17.87 11.15
N ILE A 131 2.62 17.34 12.16
CA ILE A 131 1.19 17.06 12.07
C ILE A 131 0.44 18.39 12.08
N GLN A 132 -0.30 18.66 11.01
CA GLN A 132 -1.09 19.87 10.86
C GLN A 132 -2.48 19.69 11.43
N LYS A 133 -3.11 18.55 11.11
CA LYS A 133 -4.49 18.27 11.52
C LYS A 133 -4.80 16.79 11.50
N ILE A 134 -5.57 16.34 12.49
CA ILE A 134 -6.16 15.00 12.52
C ILE A 134 -7.65 15.14 12.21
N ILE A 135 -8.10 14.57 11.10
CA ILE A 135 -9.49 14.65 10.65
C ILE A 135 -10.18 13.32 10.85
N GLU A 136 -11.27 13.38 11.57
CA GLU A 136 -12.19 12.29 11.78
C GLU A 136 -13.31 12.36 10.73
N ASP A 137 -13.24 11.50 9.72
CA ASP A 137 -14.19 11.44 8.61
C ASP A 137 -15.19 10.30 8.86
N ASP A 138 -16.40 10.68 9.29
CA ASP A 138 -17.49 9.76 9.56
C ASP A 138 -18.05 9.11 8.29
N GLN A 139 -18.05 9.83 7.16
CA GLN A 139 -18.56 9.32 5.88
C GLN A 139 -17.71 8.17 5.36
N LYS A 140 -16.39 8.28 5.47
CA LYS A 140 -15.44 7.22 5.05
C LYS A 140 -15.08 6.27 6.18
N SER A 141 -15.61 6.47 7.38
CA SER A 141 -15.29 5.72 8.59
C SER A 141 -13.77 5.60 8.80
N ALA A 142 -13.05 6.71 8.65
CA ALA A 142 -11.59 6.75 8.71
C ALA A 142 -11.09 7.98 9.46
N VAL A 143 -9.92 7.84 10.06
CA VAL A 143 -9.15 8.93 10.65
C VAL A 143 -7.96 9.21 9.74
N TYR A 144 -7.76 10.48 9.42
CA TYR A 144 -6.67 10.93 8.57
C TYR A 144 -5.73 11.82 9.36
N VAL A 145 -4.45 11.45 9.38
CA VAL A 145 -3.38 12.29 9.92
C VAL A 145 -2.76 13.05 8.77
N ASN A 146 -2.99 14.35 8.70
CA ASN A 146 -2.41 15.23 7.69
C ASN A 146 -1.14 15.85 8.23
N TYR A 147 -0.04 15.67 7.51
CA TYR A 147 1.27 16.14 7.92
C TYR A 147 2.05 16.72 6.74
N LEU A 148 2.97 17.64 7.03
CA LEU A 148 3.88 18.18 6.02
C LEU A 148 5.11 17.29 5.86
N GLU A 149 5.39 16.90 4.62
CA GLU A 149 6.65 16.31 4.22
C GLU A 149 7.51 17.37 3.53
N GLY A 150 8.61 17.75 4.17
CA GLY A 150 9.42 18.90 3.74
C GLY A 150 8.69 20.23 4.00
N ARG A 151 8.74 21.16 3.04
CA ARG A 151 8.12 22.49 3.14
C ARG A 151 6.87 22.68 2.27
N ARG A 152 6.67 21.84 1.25
CA ARG A 152 5.69 22.08 0.17
C ARG A 152 4.80 20.88 -0.16
N THR A 153 4.97 19.76 0.52
CA THR A 153 4.18 18.55 0.25
C THR A 153 3.35 18.24 1.47
N ILE A 154 2.03 18.18 1.31
CA ILE A 154 1.12 17.65 2.33
C ILE A 154 0.85 16.18 2.03
N LYS A 155 1.12 15.32 3.01
CA LYS A 155 0.80 13.90 2.97
C LYS A 155 -0.28 13.57 3.98
N LYS A 156 -0.92 12.43 3.79
CA LYS A 156 -1.95 11.91 4.68
C LYS A 156 -1.71 10.43 4.97
N VAL A 157 -1.79 10.05 6.23
CA VAL A 157 -1.91 8.64 6.64
C VAL A 157 -3.35 8.36 7.01
N LYS A 158 -3.89 7.25 6.48
CA LYS A 158 -5.26 6.81 6.71
C LYS A 158 -5.26 5.65 7.71
N PHE A 159 -6.05 5.81 8.76
CA PHE A 159 -6.42 4.73 9.68
C PHE A 159 -7.92 4.46 9.57
N SER A 160 -8.30 3.20 9.39
CA SER A 160 -9.72 2.84 9.29
C SER A 160 -10.32 2.70 10.70
N LYS A 161 -11.40 3.42 10.99
CA LYS A 161 -12.11 3.31 12.29
C LYS A 161 -12.72 1.93 12.52
N LYS A 162 -12.93 1.16 11.45
CA LYS A 162 -13.45 -0.21 11.54
C LYS A 162 -12.40 -1.21 12.02
N THR A 163 -11.12 -0.81 12.04
CA THR A 163 -10.02 -1.68 12.45
C THR A 163 -9.60 -1.37 13.88
N ALA A 164 -9.18 -2.40 14.62
CA ALA A 164 -8.65 -2.23 15.98
C ALA A 164 -7.51 -1.21 16.03
N LEU A 165 -6.70 -1.14 14.97
CA LEU A 165 -5.61 -0.18 14.84
C LEU A 165 -6.11 1.26 14.79
N GLY A 166 -7.18 1.54 14.01
CA GLY A 166 -7.75 2.88 13.93
C GLY A 166 -8.51 3.30 15.19
N ILE A 167 -9.18 2.36 15.86
CA ILE A 167 -9.83 2.63 17.16
C ILE A 167 -8.77 2.99 18.21
N TYR A 168 -7.73 2.15 18.32
CA TYR A 168 -6.64 2.37 19.27
C TYR A 168 -5.85 3.67 18.97
N PHE A 169 -5.69 4.01 17.69
CA PHE A 169 -5.12 5.30 17.30
C PHE A 169 -5.99 6.46 17.77
N LEU A 170 -7.31 6.40 17.57
CA LEU A 170 -8.25 7.46 17.96
C LEU A 170 -8.24 7.69 19.48
N GLU A 171 -8.20 6.62 20.27
CA GLU A 171 -8.09 6.67 21.74
C GLU A 171 -6.81 7.36 22.22
N ASN A 172 -5.71 7.21 21.48
CA ASN A 172 -4.41 7.78 21.84
C ASN A 172 -4.05 9.03 21.02
N ALA A 173 -4.93 9.51 20.15
CA ALA A 173 -4.63 10.61 19.22
C ALA A 173 -4.33 11.92 19.96
N SER A 174 -4.92 12.13 21.14
CA SER A 174 -4.64 13.29 22.01
C SER A 174 -3.18 13.40 22.42
N LYS A 175 -2.43 12.28 22.49
CA LYS A 175 -1.00 12.27 22.80
C LYS A 175 -0.14 12.88 21.68
N THR A 176 -0.70 13.08 20.49
CA THR A 176 0.02 13.74 19.38
C THR A 176 0.15 15.25 19.54
N GLY A 177 -0.52 15.83 20.56
CA GLY A 177 -0.64 17.29 20.73
C GLY A 177 -1.69 17.93 19.82
N VAL A 178 -2.34 17.16 18.95
CA VAL A 178 -3.41 17.62 18.05
C VAL A 178 -4.70 16.86 18.37
N THR A 179 -5.78 17.57 18.66
CA THR A 179 -7.09 16.97 18.89
C THR A 179 -7.74 16.54 17.58
N PRO A 180 -8.32 15.33 17.49
CA PRO A 180 -9.12 14.92 16.33
C PRO A 180 -10.33 15.85 16.17
N GLU A 181 -10.52 16.36 14.95
CA GLU A 181 -11.68 17.17 14.58
C GLU A 181 -12.55 16.45 13.56
N LYS A 182 -13.87 16.55 13.70
CA LYS A 182 -14.81 16.02 12.71
C LYS A 182 -14.80 16.88 11.45
N GLY A 183 -14.71 16.26 10.28
CA GLY A 183 -14.76 16.99 9.02
C GLY A 183 -14.62 16.12 7.79
N ASP A 184 -14.70 16.75 6.62
CA ASP A 184 -14.42 16.11 5.34
C ASP A 184 -12.94 16.24 4.98
N GLN A 185 -12.26 15.09 4.93
CA GLN A 185 -10.86 15.01 4.54
C GLN A 185 -10.61 15.48 3.10
N VAL A 186 -11.56 15.28 2.17
CA VAL A 186 -11.35 15.63 0.76
C VAL A 186 -11.28 17.14 0.60
N SER A 187 -12.24 17.85 1.18
CA SER A 187 -12.30 19.32 1.14
C SER A 187 -11.06 19.93 1.80
N TYR A 188 -10.69 19.48 3.01
CA TYR A 188 -9.50 19.98 3.70
C TYR A 188 -8.21 19.78 2.89
N PHE A 189 -8.02 18.59 2.30
CA PHE A 189 -6.81 18.29 1.55
C PHE A 189 -6.68 19.15 0.28
N LYS A 190 -7.79 19.41 -0.41
CA LYS A 190 -7.83 20.30 -1.59
C LYS A 190 -7.48 21.74 -1.21
N GLU A 191 -8.08 22.25 -0.13
CA GLU A 191 -7.80 23.60 0.37
C GLU A 191 -6.33 23.77 0.76
N GLN A 192 -5.75 22.80 1.46
CA GLN A 192 -4.34 22.90 1.87
C GLN A 192 -3.38 22.82 0.69
N ILE A 193 -3.67 22.00 -0.33
CA ILE A 193 -2.88 22.01 -1.58
C ILE A 193 -2.96 23.37 -2.26
N ALA A 194 -4.14 23.98 -2.33
CA ALA A 194 -4.31 25.30 -2.93
C ALA A 194 -3.51 26.38 -2.18
N LYS A 195 -3.56 26.38 -0.85
CA LYS A 195 -2.78 27.30 0.00
C LYS A 195 -1.28 27.15 -0.22
N ILE A 196 -0.76 25.92 -0.19
CA ILE A 196 0.67 25.67 -0.41
C ILE A 196 1.12 26.11 -1.81
N ARG A 197 0.26 25.96 -2.84
CA ARG A 197 0.55 26.46 -4.19
C ARG A 197 0.59 27.98 -4.23
N GLN A 198 -0.35 28.67 -3.59
CA GLN A 198 -0.37 30.14 -3.52
C GLN A 198 0.87 30.68 -2.80
N GLU A 199 1.23 30.10 -1.65
CA GLU A 199 2.44 30.48 -0.91
C GLU A 199 3.71 30.29 -1.74
N ALA A 200 3.80 29.21 -2.53
CA ALA A 200 4.93 28.97 -3.42
C ALA A 200 5.03 30.04 -4.53
N LEU A 201 3.91 30.49 -5.09
CA LEU A 201 3.87 31.56 -6.08
C LEU A 201 4.25 32.92 -5.46
N GLU A 202 3.78 33.22 -4.26
CA GLU A 202 4.11 34.46 -3.56
C GLU A 202 5.58 34.56 -3.16
N MET A 203 6.19 33.46 -2.69
CA MET A 203 7.63 33.43 -2.40
C MET A 203 8.47 33.65 -3.65
N THR A 204 8.04 33.11 -4.79
CA THR A 204 8.70 33.32 -6.08
C THR A 204 8.61 34.80 -6.49
N ASN A 205 7.42 35.40 -6.40
CA ASN A 205 7.19 36.80 -6.74
C ASN A 205 7.91 37.79 -5.81
N LYS A 206 8.10 37.46 -4.52
CA LYS A 206 8.90 38.27 -3.58
C LYS A 206 10.40 38.18 -3.86
N SER A 207 10.92 37.02 -4.24
CA SER A 207 12.35 36.86 -4.56
C SER A 207 12.78 37.60 -5.84
N VAL A 208 11.84 37.89 -6.75
CA VAL A 208 12.08 38.69 -7.97
C VAL A 208 12.05 40.20 -7.70
N LYS A 209 11.53 40.65 -6.54
CA LYS A 209 11.40 42.08 -6.20
C LYS A 209 12.53 42.62 -5.32
N THR A 210 13.54 41.81 -4.99
CA THR A 210 14.78 42.34 -4.40
C THR A 210 15.60 42.97 -5.52
N PRO A 211 15.94 44.27 -5.48
CA PRO A 211 16.80 44.91 -6.46
C PRO A 211 18.18 44.25 -6.38
N VAL A 212 18.48 43.37 -7.33
CA VAL A 212 19.86 42.99 -7.61
C VAL A 212 20.43 44.14 -8.43
N GLU A 213 21.47 44.79 -7.89
CA GLU A 213 22.29 45.73 -8.66
C GLU A 213 22.71 45.08 -9.98
N PRO A 214 22.75 45.83 -11.09
CA PRO A 214 22.88 45.26 -12.42
C PRO A 214 24.29 44.69 -12.59
N VAL A 215 24.41 43.37 -12.57
CA VAL A 215 25.56 42.67 -13.15
C VAL A 215 25.13 42.13 -14.51
N GLU A 216 25.85 42.61 -15.52
CA GLU A 216 25.68 42.34 -16.95
C GLU A 216 25.45 40.87 -17.31
N ASN A 217 24.38 40.66 -18.07
CA ASN A 217 24.37 39.97 -19.37
C ASN A 217 25.02 38.57 -19.45
N LYS A 218 24.19 37.53 -19.34
CA LYS A 218 23.85 36.58 -20.43
C LYS A 218 22.98 35.45 -19.90
N THR A 219 22.06 34.97 -20.75
CA THR A 219 21.22 33.75 -20.63
C THR A 219 19.75 33.98 -20.26
N GLU A 220 19.03 34.77 -21.06
CA GLU A 220 17.57 34.92 -20.97
C GLU A 220 16.78 34.01 -21.95
N LYS A 221 17.46 33.16 -22.73
CA LYS A 221 16.82 32.27 -23.72
C LYS A 221 16.56 30.82 -23.26
N GLU A 222 17.29 30.30 -22.26
CA GLU A 222 17.09 28.90 -21.80
C GLU A 222 16.02 28.75 -20.71
N ALA A 223 15.66 29.82 -20.00
CA ALA A 223 14.68 29.76 -18.91
C ALA A 223 13.22 29.74 -19.40
N LYS A 224 12.91 30.34 -20.56
CA LYS A 224 11.55 30.37 -21.11
C LYS A 224 11.15 29.05 -21.78
N GLU A 225 12.10 28.33 -22.37
CA GLU A 225 11.83 27.05 -23.04
C GLU A 225 11.62 25.89 -22.05
N LYS A 226 12.23 25.95 -20.85
CA LYS A 226 12.05 24.95 -19.79
C LYS A 226 10.73 25.09 -19.02
N VAL A 227 10.14 26.28 -19.00
CA VAL A 227 8.86 26.55 -18.31
C VAL A 227 7.66 26.13 -19.18
N GLU A 228 7.76 26.22 -20.51
CA GLU A 228 6.69 25.80 -21.43
C GLU A 228 6.62 24.27 -21.61
N LYS A 229 7.76 23.56 -21.51
CA LYS A 229 7.78 22.08 -21.55
C LYS A 229 7.16 21.43 -20.31
N VAL A 230 7.42 21.97 -19.12
CA VAL A 230 6.90 21.42 -17.86
C VAL A 230 5.39 21.69 -17.68
N SER A 231 4.85 22.74 -18.30
CA SER A 231 3.41 23.02 -18.25
C SER A 231 2.61 22.11 -19.19
N LYS A 232 3.13 21.78 -20.38
CA LYS A 232 2.49 20.84 -21.32
C LYS A 232 2.53 19.38 -20.86
N ASP A 233 3.62 18.94 -20.21
CA ASP A 233 3.75 17.57 -19.70
C ASP A 233 2.81 17.27 -18.50
N VAL A 234 2.38 18.30 -17.76
CA VAL A 234 1.44 18.16 -16.64
C VAL A 234 -0.01 18.22 -17.10
N GLU A 235 -0.32 19.00 -18.13
CA GLU A 235 -1.68 19.10 -18.69
C GLU A 235 -2.10 17.76 -19.37
N GLN A 236 -1.18 17.08 -20.05
CA GLN A 236 -1.41 15.72 -20.58
C GLN A 236 -1.56 14.63 -19.50
N ALA A 237 -1.01 14.82 -18.30
CA ALA A 237 -1.19 13.88 -17.18
C ALA A 237 -2.55 14.03 -16.50
N VAL A 238 -3.16 15.22 -16.56
CA VAL A 238 -4.49 15.50 -16.01
C VAL A 238 -5.58 14.96 -16.95
N GLU A 239 -5.44 15.15 -18.26
CA GLU A 239 -6.40 14.66 -19.26
C GLU A 239 -6.50 13.12 -19.28
N LYS A 240 -5.37 12.42 -19.08
CA LYS A 240 -5.34 10.94 -18.97
C LYS A 240 -5.94 10.40 -17.67
N THR A 241 -6.13 11.26 -16.65
CA THR A 241 -6.74 10.88 -15.37
C THR A 241 -8.25 11.09 -15.39
N GLU A 242 -8.77 12.02 -16.21
CA GLU A 242 -10.22 12.25 -16.37
C GLU A 242 -10.87 11.19 -17.28
N GLU A 243 -10.19 10.67 -18.30
CA GLU A 243 -10.73 9.63 -19.20
C GLU A 243 -11.00 8.27 -18.49
N ILE A 244 -10.39 8.03 -17.32
CA ILE A 244 -10.58 6.80 -16.53
C ILE A 244 -11.84 6.88 -15.65
N VAL A 245 -12.39 8.08 -15.42
CA VAL A 245 -13.53 8.30 -14.51
C VAL A 245 -14.89 8.29 -15.24
N GLU A 246 -14.92 8.44 -16.57
CA GLU A 246 -16.17 8.61 -17.34
C GLU A 246 -16.73 7.36 -18.04
N LYS A 247 -16.19 6.15 -17.85
CA LYS A 247 -16.87 4.95 -18.37
C LYS A 247 -18.02 4.54 -17.43
N PRO A 248 -19.29 4.61 -17.86
CA PRO A 248 -20.42 4.23 -17.03
C PRO A 248 -20.44 2.71 -16.83
N VAL A 249 -20.34 2.27 -15.58
CA VAL A 249 -20.60 0.90 -15.16
C VAL A 249 -22.06 0.56 -15.45
N LYS A 250 -22.30 -0.29 -16.46
CA LYS A 250 -23.62 -0.87 -16.72
C LYS A 250 -24.13 -1.59 -15.47
N LYS A 251 -25.27 -1.13 -14.96
CA LYS A 251 -26.08 -1.79 -13.92
C LYS A 251 -26.33 -3.27 -14.29
N PRO A 252 -25.98 -4.24 -13.42
CA PRO A 252 -26.52 -5.58 -13.55
C PRO A 252 -27.98 -5.58 -13.08
N THR A 253 -28.87 -5.90 -14.02
CA THR A 253 -30.29 -6.15 -13.81
C THR A 253 -30.47 -7.33 -12.85
N SER A 254 -31.04 -7.11 -11.67
CA SER A 254 -31.39 -8.18 -10.74
C SER A 254 -32.69 -8.86 -11.21
N SER A 255 -32.58 -10.06 -11.77
CA SER A 255 -33.71 -10.96 -11.93
C SER A 255 -33.99 -11.65 -10.59
N VAL A 256 -34.93 -11.09 -9.83
CA VAL A 256 -35.52 -11.70 -8.64
C VAL A 256 -36.33 -12.92 -9.07
N LYS A 257 -35.83 -14.13 -8.77
CA LYS A 257 -36.56 -15.39 -8.96
C LYS A 257 -37.33 -15.70 -7.67
N LYS A 258 -38.63 -15.48 -7.74
CA LYS A 258 -39.66 -15.77 -6.73
C LYS A 258 -39.72 -17.29 -6.44
N PRO A 259 -39.60 -17.77 -5.20
CA PRO A 259 -39.95 -19.14 -4.87
C PRO A 259 -41.46 -19.23 -4.68
N THR A 260 -42.10 -19.98 -5.57
CA THR A 260 -43.51 -20.32 -5.53
C THR A 260 -43.77 -21.30 -4.39
N ALA A 261 -44.61 -20.90 -3.45
CA ALA A 261 -45.22 -21.80 -2.49
C ALA A 261 -46.09 -22.82 -3.23
N LYS A 262 -45.86 -24.12 -3.00
CA LYS A 262 -46.82 -25.17 -3.34
C LYS A 262 -47.08 -26.00 -2.10
N SER A 263 -48.11 -25.59 -1.39
CA SER A 263 -48.98 -26.44 -0.58
C SER A 263 -49.42 -27.65 -1.42
N LYS A 264 -49.31 -28.85 -0.84
CA LYS A 264 -50.34 -29.89 -0.94
C LYS A 264 -50.26 -30.80 0.28
N ALA A 265 -51.31 -30.68 1.09
CA ALA A 265 -51.74 -31.64 2.08
C ALA A 265 -52.42 -32.85 1.42
N SER A 266 -52.67 -33.85 2.27
CA SER A 266 -53.50 -35.06 2.10
C SER A 266 -52.87 -36.18 1.23
N GLU A 267 -52.97 -37.47 1.55
CA GLU A 267 -53.96 -38.18 2.35
C GLU A 267 -53.50 -39.64 2.61
N LYS A 268 -53.89 -40.20 3.76
CA LYS A 268 -54.42 -41.56 4.02
C LYS A 268 -53.60 -42.85 3.79
N LYS A 269 -53.65 -43.69 4.86
CA LYS A 269 -53.97 -45.14 4.92
C LYS A 269 -52.95 -46.11 4.31
N GLU A 270 -52.79 -47.37 4.71
CA GLU A 270 -53.44 -48.30 5.66
C GLU A 270 -52.46 -49.48 5.82
N ASP A 271 -52.56 -50.19 6.94
CA ASP A 271 -52.40 -51.65 7.12
C ASP A 271 -51.26 -52.42 6.42
N LYS A 272 -50.27 -52.86 7.20
CA LYS A 272 -50.14 -54.26 7.70
C LYS A 272 -48.88 -54.45 8.53
#